data_AF-A0AAU6PI54-F1
#
_entry.id   AF-A0AAU6PI54-F1
#
_cell.length_a   1.000
_cell.length_b   1.000
_cell.length_c   1.000
_cell.angle_alpha   90.00
_cell.angle_beta   90.00
_cell.angle_gamma   90.00
#
_symmetry.space_group_name_H-M   'P 1'
#
loop_
_entity.id
_entity.type
_entity.pdbx_description
1 polymer ?
#
loop_
_entity_poly.entity_id
_entity_poly.type
_entity_poly.pdbx_seq_one_letter_code
_entity_poly.pdbx_strand_id
1 'polypeptide(L)' 'MWLCKGLTPSHTTIANFRKNNAKALKNVFKEFVLLCRNLDLIGNELVALDGAFLRANASKNQ' A
#
# COMPACT_ATOMS: atom_id res chain seq x y z
N MET A 1 -8.31 -12.71 -6.08
CA MET A 1 -7.16 -12.02 -5.45
C MET A 1 -6.73 -12.77 -4.19
N TRP A 2 -5.44 -13.12 -4.00
CA TRP A 2 -4.97 -13.94 -2.86
C TRP A 2 -5.32 -13.32 -1.50
N LEU A 3 -5.11 -12.01 -1.36
CA LEU A 3 -5.45 -11.24 -0.15
C LEU A 3 -6.95 -11.28 0.22
N CYS A 4 -7.84 -11.53 -0.74
CA CYS A 4 -9.27 -11.63 -0.50
C CYS A 4 -9.77 -13.09 -0.54
N LYS A 5 -8.89 -14.09 -0.32
CA LYS A 5 -9.24 -15.51 -0.36
C LYS A 5 -9.98 -15.92 -1.65
N GLY A 6 -9.51 -15.42 -2.79
CA GLY A 6 -10.12 -15.72 -4.09
C GLY A 6 -11.29 -14.81 -4.48
N LEU A 7 -11.80 -13.97 -3.57
CA LEU A 7 -12.85 -13.01 -3.91
C LEU A 7 -12.36 -11.96 -4.93
N THR A 8 -13.32 -11.44 -5.69
CA THR A 8 -13.17 -10.38 -6.69
C THR A 8 -14.02 -9.16 -6.30
N PRO A 9 -13.65 -8.44 -5.23
CA PRO A 9 -14.39 -7.26 -4.80
C PRO A 9 -14.34 -6.16 -5.87
N SER A 10 -15.45 -5.43 -6.01
CA SER A 10 -15.50 -4.28 -6.91
C SER A 10 -14.60 -3.15 -6.42
N HIS A 11 -14.25 -2.21 -7.33
CA HIS A 11 -13.48 -1.03 -6.96
C HIS A 11 -14.14 -0.23 -5.81
N THR A 12 -15.47 -0.12 -5.82
CA THR A 12 -16.24 0.55 -4.74
C THR A 12 -16.06 -0.14 -3.40
N THR A 13 -16.09 -1.48 -3.37
CA THR A 13 -15.86 -2.27 -2.16
C THR A 13 -14.46 -2.02 -1.60
N ILE A 14 -13.43 -2.02 -2.46
CA ILE A 14 -12.04 -1.75 -2.06
C ILE A 14 -11.89 -0.31 -1.55
N ALA A 15 -12.48 0.66 -2.24
CA ALA A 15 -12.43 2.07 -1.85
C ALA A 15 -13.08 2.29 -0.48
N ASN A 16 -14.26 1.71 -0.23
CA ASN A 16 -14.95 1.79 1.06
C ASN A 16 -14.16 1.11 2.17
N PHE A 17 -13.57 -0.06 1.91
CA PHE A 17 -12.71 -0.73 2.88
C PHE A 17 -11.52 0.15 3.29
N ARG A 18 -10.83 0.77 2.32
CA ARG A 18 -9.71 1.68 2.59
C ARG A 18 -10.15 2.91 3.37
N LYS A 19 -11.28 3.52 2.98
CA LYS A 19 -11.84 4.70 3.65
C LYS A 19 -12.17 4.41 5.11
N ASN A 20 -12.84 3.29 5.37
CA ASN A 20 -13.33 2.95 6.71
C ASN A 20 -12.22 2.44 7.64
N ASN A 21 -11.10 1.95 7.09
CA ASN A 21 -10.01 1.34 7.85
C ASN A 21 -8.67 2.10 7.74
N ALA A 22 -8.69 3.38 7.38
CA ALA A 22 -7.47 4.15 7.08
C ALA A 22 -6.42 4.11 8.20
N LYS A 23 -6.85 4.23 9.48
CA LYS A 23 -5.95 4.17 10.63
C LYS A 23 -5.30 2.80 10.80
N ALA A 24 -6.08 1.73 10.68
CA ALA A 24 -5.57 0.36 10.76
C ALA A 24 -4.58 0.04 9.64
N LEU A 25 -4.91 0.45 8.40
CA LEU A 25 -4.03 0.29 7.26
C LEU A 25 -2.69 1.03 7.44
N LYS A 26 -2.72 2.25 7.98
CA LYS A 26 -1.50 3.01 8.29
C LYS A 26 -0.62 2.27 9.30
N ASN A 27 -1.22 1.69 10.34
CA ASN A 27 -0.49 0.93 11.35
C ASN A 27 0.09 -0.35 10.77
N VAL A 28 -0.70 -1.15 10.05
CA VAL A 28 -0.21 -2.37 9.39
C VAL A 28 0.93 -2.06 8.42
N PHE A 29 0.82 -0.97 7.65
CA PHE A 29 1.88 -0.57 6.74
C PHE A 29 3.17 -0.22 7.49
N LYS A 30 3.07 0.49 8.62
CA LYS A 30 4.24 0.78 9.47
C LYS A 30 4.90 -0.50 9.97
N GLU A 31 4.13 -1.44 10.51
CA GLU A 31 4.66 -2.73 10.99
C GLU A 31 5.29 -3.55 9.85
N PHE A 32 4.68 -3.53 8.66
CA PHE A 32 5.25 -4.18 7.49
C PHE A 32 6.59 -3.59 7.09
N VAL A 33 6.73 -2.26 7.08
CA VAL A 33 8.01 -1.60 6.81
C VAL A 33 9.06 -1.96 7.86
N LEU A 34 8.68 -1.99 9.14
CA LEU A 34 9.58 -2.41 10.23
C LEU A 34 10.01 -3.88 10.07
N LEU A 35 9.08 -4.77 9.71
CA LEU A 35 9.38 -6.17 9.43
C LEU A 35 10.39 -6.29 8.27
N CYS A 36 10.14 -5.61 7.16
CA CYS A 36 11.05 -5.62 6.02
C CYS A 36 12.44 -5.07 6.38
N ARG A 37 12.51 -4.05 7.25
CA ARG A 37 13.78 -3.54 7.78
C ARG A 37 14.50 -4.58 8.64
N ASN A 38 13.76 -5.28 9.52
CA ASN A 38 14.34 -6.32 10.38
C ASN A 38 14.81 -7.56 9.60
N LEU A 39 14.24 -7.79 8.42
CA LEU A 39 14.62 -8.86 7.50
C LEU A 39 15.71 -8.41 6.51
N ASP A 40 16.29 -7.21 6.68
CA ASP A 40 17.25 -6.60 5.76
C ASP A 40 16.76 -6.53 4.29
N LEU A 41 15.44 -6.52 4.07
CA LEU A 41 14.80 -6.41 2.76
C LEU A 41 14.70 -4.96 2.28
N ILE A 42 14.86 -4.00 3.19
CA ILE A 42 14.92 -2.56 2.90
C ILE A 42 16.22 -2.04 3.48
N GLY A 43 17.04 -1.42 2.63
CA GLY A 43 18.35 -0.89 3.03
C GLY A 43 18.25 0.22 4.07
N ASN A 44 19.27 0.31 4.94
CA ASN A 44 19.48 1.42 5.88
C ASN A 44 20.11 2.65 5.20
N GLU A 45 20.19 2.67 3.87
CA GLU A 45 20.80 3.78 3.14
C GLU A 45 19.87 5.00 3.25
N LEU A 46 20.44 6.17 3.55
CA LEU A 46 19.72 7.43 3.60
C LEU A 46 19.24 7.77 2.19
N VAL A 47 18.08 7.26 1.80
CA VAL A 47 17.46 7.61 0.52
C VAL A 47 16.81 8.98 0.69
N ALA A 48 17.53 10.03 0.32
CA ALA A 48 16.96 11.34 0.09
C ALA A 48 16.05 11.26 -1.15
N LEU A 49 14.79 10.88 -0.95
CA LEU A 49 13.75 10.98 -1.96
C LEU A 49 13.34 12.45 -2.05
N ASP A 50 13.97 13.22 -2.93
CA ASP A 50 13.37 14.47 -3.39
C ASP A 50 12.02 14.10 -4.04
N GLY A 51 10.93 14.64 -3.50
CA GLY A 51 9.60 14.07 -3.67
C GLY A 51 9.10 14.18 -5.11
N ALA A 52 9.34 13.16 -5.93
CA ALA A 52 8.66 13.04 -7.22
C ALA A 52 7.20 12.61 -6.97
N PHE A 53 6.28 13.58 -7.00
CA PHE A 53 4.84 13.32 -6.96
C PHE A 53 4.39 12.68 -8.29
N LEU A 54 4.54 11.36 -8.40
CA LEU A 54 3.95 10.58 -9.49
C LEU A 54 2.43 10.51 -9.29
N ARG A 55 1.68 11.08 -10.23
CA ARG A 55 0.21 10.93 -10.25
C ARG A 55 -0.13 9.49 -10.62
N ALA A 56 -0.85 8.80 -9.73
CA ALA A 56 -1.39 7.48 -10.04
C ALA A 56 -2.42 7.60 -11.16
N ASN A 57 -2.19 6.91 -12.29
CA ASN A 57 -3.19 6.76 -13.34
C ASN A 57 -4.02 5.50 -13.05
N ALA A 58 -5.31 5.68 -12.80
CA ALA A 58 -6.28 4.60 -12.59
C ALA A 58 -7.37 4.59 -13.68
N SER A 59 -7.17 5.26 -14.82
CA SER A 59 -8.11 5.21 -15.93
C SER A 59 -8.04 3.84 -16.64
N LYS A 60 -9.17 3.38 -17.15
CA LYS A 60 -9.27 2.13 -17.94
C LYS A 60 -8.81 2.29 -19.39
N ASN A 61 -8.45 3.48 -19.82
CA ASN A 61 -8.11 3.78 -21.21
C ASN A 61 -6.69 4.33 -21.27
N GLN A 62 -5.79 3.50 -21.78
CA GLN A 62 -4.63 3.91 -22.55
C GLN A 62 -4.99 3.81 -24.03
#